data_AF-A0A395HJU7-F1
#
_entry.id   AF-A0A395HJU7-F1
#
_cell.length_a   1.000
_cell.length_b   1.000
_cell.length_c   1.000
_cell.angle_alpha   90.00
_cell.angle_beta   90.00
_cell.angle_gamma   90.00
#
_symmetry.space_group_name_H-M   'P 1'
#
loop_
_entity.id
_entity.type
_entity.pdbx_description
1 polymer ?
#
loop_
_entity_poly.entity_id
_entity_poly.type
_entity_poly.pdbx_seq_one_letter_code
_entity_poly.pdbx_strand_id
1 'polypeptide(L)'
;MCPASFRRALFKVPKESRIKTPPAAATAVPKPTSGGAAKTTKIKTPPPPPPPPPPFPQPGTPSPATLLSKRANPALSEVRKDETRMSPRVMTVLGVSVLGLSAYIGYLYASYQREVTHSQSLSITHDVSDRYNRTAGSFDADVEMSEKLMRLGTKRRELVQRARGDVLEVSCGTGRNIEYYDFGALRRGIVDESTGRIGVRGCRSVTFVDLSPEMVEIARRKYAELVPVEFRVEDAAKVTGPSATVTGGGKKYYDTVVQTMGLCSLPDPVGTLRHLGSLVDPQRGEILLLEHGRSHYAWLNRVLDNLAPAHADRHGCWWNRDIGEIVRESGLEVVEAQRWHFGTTWKYVLRPARKTAE
;
A
#
# COMPACT_ATOMS: atom_id res chain seq x y z
N MET A 1 26.39 5.86 47.72
CA MET A 1 26.35 7.32 47.91
C MET A 1 25.77 7.97 46.67
N CYS A 2 24.74 8.79 46.83
CA CYS A 2 24.26 9.81 45.88
C CYS A 2 23.92 11.02 46.76
N PRO A 3 24.23 12.28 46.38
CA PRO A 3 23.21 13.07 45.68
C PRO A 3 23.72 14.21 44.77
N ALA A 4 22.94 14.53 43.72
CA ALA A 4 22.58 15.89 43.22
C ALA A 4 21.65 15.71 41.99
N SER A 5 20.39 16.15 41.91
CA SER A 5 19.83 17.54 41.90
C SER A 5 20.52 18.44 40.83
N PHE A 6 19.86 19.23 39.97
CA PHE A 6 18.48 19.67 39.71
C PHE A 6 18.36 20.01 38.17
N ARG A 7 17.26 20.44 37.51
CA ARG A 7 15.90 20.93 37.87
C ARG A 7 14.92 20.68 36.68
N ARG A 8 13.70 21.26 36.73
CA ARG A 8 12.69 21.36 35.63
C ARG A 8 12.97 22.53 34.67
N ALA A 9 12.47 22.43 33.43
CA ALA A 9 11.91 23.56 32.68
C ALA A 9 10.71 23.11 31.80
N LEU A 10 9.65 23.91 31.75
CA LEU A 10 8.44 23.77 30.92
C LEU A 10 8.09 25.14 30.32
N PHE A 11 7.32 25.15 29.22
CA PHE A 11 6.56 26.27 28.60
C PHE A 11 7.17 27.16 27.47
N LYS A 12 6.51 27.05 26.30
CA LYS A 12 6.00 28.09 25.36
C LYS A 12 6.92 29.03 24.52
N VAL A 13 7.04 28.68 23.22
CA VAL A 13 6.49 29.37 22.00
C VAL A 13 6.38 30.92 21.97
N PRO A 14 6.95 31.57 20.93
CA PRO A 14 6.18 32.19 19.82
C PRO A 14 6.54 31.50 18.47
N LYS A 15 5.73 31.34 17.41
CA LYS A 15 4.56 32.02 16.80
C LYS A 15 4.86 33.26 15.93
N GLU A 16 5.24 32.98 14.67
CA GLU A 16 5.07 33.85 13.48
C GLU A 16 4.37 32.95 12.42
N SER A 17 3.30 33.26 11.66
CA SER A 17 2.78 34.48 11.01
C SER A 17 3.68 35.00 9.88
N ARG A 18 3.24 35.23 8.64
CA ARG A 18 1.96 35.07 7.91
C ARG A 18 2.38 34.85 6.43
N ILE A 19 1.60 34.26 5.53
CA ILE A 19 0.59 34.93 4.70
C ILE A 19 -0.24 33.83 4.03
N LYS A 20 -1.57 33.93 4.10
CA LYS A 20 -2.50 33.21 3.23
C LYS A 20 -3.37 34.25 2.54
N THR A 21 -3.46 34.20 1.22
CA THR A 21 -4.40 35.00 0.42
C THR A 21 -5.79 34.33 0.46
N PRO A 22 -6.87 35.04 0.85
CA PRO A 22 -8.24 34.53 0.81
C PRO A 22 -8.92 34.76 -0.55
N PRO A 23 -10.05 34.09 -0.84
CA PRO A 23 -10.72 34.13 -2.15
C PRO A 23 -11.64 35.35 -2.32
N ALA A 24 -11.94 35.70 -3.57
CA ALA A 24 -12.93 36.71 -3.91
C ALA A 24 -14.36 36.15 -3.91
N ALA A 25 -15.28 36.84 -3.24
CA ALA A 25 -16.72 36.61 -3.30
C ALA A 25 -17.41 37.77 -4.00
N ALA A 26 -18.57 37.51 -4.61
CA ALA A 26 -19.35 38.49 -5.37
C ALA A 26 -20.25 39.37 -4.48
N THR A 27 -20.47 40.62 -4.91
CA THR A 27 -21.64 41.44 -4.53
C THR A 27 -21.97 42.43 -5.65
N ALA A 28 -23.21 42.94 -5.65
CA ALA A 28 -23.85 43.54 -6.83
C ALA A 28 -24.12 45.06 -6.70
N VAL A 29 -24.18 45.74 -7.85
CA VAL A 29 -25.13 46.83 -8.24
C VAL A 29 -25.13 48.13 -7.38
N PRO A 30 -25.00 49.31 -8.03
CA PRO A 30 -26.20 50.15 -8.24
C PRO A 30 -26.36 50.69 -9.68
N LYS A 31 -27.63 50.86 -10.08
CA LYS A 31 -28.04 51.74 -11.19
C LYS A 31 -28.02 53.21 -10.73
N PRO A 32 -27.89 54.16 -11.67
CA PRO A 32 -28.67 55.38 -11.67
C PRO A 32 -29.62 55.47 -12.89
N THR A 33 -30.54 56.43 -12.83
CA THR A 33 -31.74 56.53 -13.67
C THR A 33 -31.80 57.82 -14.50
N SER A 34 -32.74 57.82 -15.46
CA SER A 34 -33.59 58.97 -15.87
C SER A 34 -33.03 60.14 -16.69
N GLY A 35 -33.89 60.65 -17.59
CA GLY A 35 -33.72 61.90 -18.35
C GLY A 35 -32.98 61.70 -19.69
N GLY A 36 -33.38 62.31 -20.80
CA GLY A 36 -34.52 63.19 -21.09
C GLY A 36 -34.43 63.63 -22.56
N ALA A 37 -35.55 63.81 -23.26
CA ALA A 37 -35.53 64.05 -24.71
C ALA A 37 -35.24 65.52 -25.08
N ALA A 38 -34.57 65.73 -26.21
CA ALA A 38 -34.57 67.01 -26.94
C ALA A 38 -34.63 66.76 -28.46
N LYS A 39 -35.61 67.39 -29.12
CA LYS A 39 -35.76 67.45 -30.60
C LYS A 39 -35.27 68.81 -31.08
N THR A 40 -34.68 68.89 -32.28
CA THR A 40 -34.94 69.99 -33.25
C THR A 40 -34.42 69.70 -34.67
N THR A 41 -35.37 69.63 -35.61
CA THR A 41 -35.40 70.29 -36.95
C THR A 41 -34.10 70.48 -37.74
N LYS A 42 -33.91 69.78 -38.87
CA LYS A 42 -34.45 70.06 -40.24
C LYS A 42 -33.90 71.33 -40.93
N ILE A 43 -33.14 71.12 -42.00
CA ILE A 43 -33.11 71.99 -43.20
C ILE A 43 -33.32 71.09 -44.42
N LYS A 44 -34.10 71.55 -45.40
CA LYS A 44 -34.36 70.86 -46.69
C LYS A 44 -33.53 71.50 -47.80
N THR A 45 -32.99 70.69 -48.70
CA THR A 45 -32.57 71.08 -50.06
C THR A 45 -33.19 70.12 -51.08
N PRO A 46 -33.41 70.55 -52.34
CA PRO A 46 -34.21 69.80 -53.32
C PRO A 46 -33.45 68.61 -53.96
N PRO A 47 -34.17 67.61 -54.51
CA PRO A 47 -33.56 66.41 -55.07
C PRO A 47 -32.95 66.62 -56.48
N PRO A 48 -31.84 65.95 -56.82
CA PRO A 48 -31.33 65.88 -58.20
C PRO A 48 -32.16 64.93 -59.09
N PRO A 49 -32.07 65.06 -60.43
CA PRO A 49 -32.87 64.27 -61.38
C PRO A 49 -32.44 62.79 -61.46
N PRO A 50 -33.32 61.89 -61.94
CA PRO A 50 -33.04 60.46 -62.06
C PRO A 50 -32.00 60.13 -63.15
N PRO A 51 -31.25 59.02 -63.02
CA PRO A 51 -30.21 58.61 -63.97
C PRO A 51 -30.79 58.09 -65.30
N PRO A 52 -30.00 58.07 -66.39
CA PRO A 52 -30.40 57.53 -67.68
C PRO A 52 -30.61 56.00 -67.63
N PRO A 53 -31.44 55.42 -68.53
CA PRO A 53 -31.72 53.99 -68.57
C PRO A 53 -30.48 53.17 -68.99
N PRO A 54 -30.38 51.90 -68.56
CA PRO A 54 -29.28 51.01 -68.92
C PRO A 54 -29.30 50.64 -70.42
N PRO A 55 -28.14 50.35 -71.04
CA PRO A 55 -28.06 49.95 -72.43
C PRO A 55 -28.72 48.58 -72.69
N PHE A 56 -29.28 48.43 -73.90
CA PHE A 56 -29.93 47.18 -74.33
C PHE A 56 -28.93 46.00 -74.45
N PRO A 57 -29.38 44.74 -74.23
CA PRO A 57 -28.50 43.58 -74.30
C PRO A 57 -28.07 43.26 -75.73
N GLN A 58 -26.77 42.98 -75.92
CA GLN A 58 -26.26 42.43 -77.19
C GLN A 58 -26.59 40.93 -77.32
N PRO A 59 -26.98 40.44 -78.50
CA PRO A 59 -27.45 39.06 -78.66
C PRO A 59 -26.32 38.03 -78.83
N GLY A 60 -26.30 37.05 -77.94
CA GLY A 60 -26.13 35.64 -78.32
C GLY A 60 -24.73 35.01 -78.31
N THR A 61 -24.53 34.11 -77.34
CA THR A 61 -24.06 32.74 -77.65
C THR A 61 -24.93 31.74 -76.85
N PRO A 62 -25.26 30.55 -77.40
CA PRO A 62 -26.26 29.66 -76.80
C PRO A 62 -25.71 28.88 -75.60
N SER A 63 -26.56 28.69 -74.59
CA SER A 63 -26.25 27.90 -73.39
C SER A 63 -26.61 26.42 -73.59
N PRO A 64 -25.69 25.47 -73.31
CA PRO A 64 -26.04 24.07 -73.11
C PRO A 64 -26.35 23.77 -71.63
N ALA A 65 -27.32 24.48 -71.04
CA ALA A 65 -27.78 24.24 -69.68
C ALA A 65 -28.79 23.07 -69.58
N THR A 66 -28.44 21.89 -70.09
CA THR A 66 -29.10 20.63 -69.69
C THR A 66 -28.25 19.41 -70.03
N LEU A 67 -27.62 18.82 -69.00
CA LEU A 67 -27.75 17.41 -68.63
C LEU A 67 -27.07 17.20 -67.26
N LEU A 68 -27.77 16.54 -66.33
CA LEU A 68 -27.29 16.08 -65.01
C LEU A 68 -26.89 17.15 -63.96
N SER A 69 -27.90 17.73 -63.29
CA SER A 69 -27.75 18.15 -61.88
C SER A 69 -29.02 18.02 -61.01
N LYS A 70 -30.22 17.97 -61.61
CA LYS A 70 -31.51 17.79 -60.90
C LYS A 70 -31.79 16.37 -60.34
N ARG A 71 -30.77 15.68 -59.84
CA ARG A 71 -30.89 14.42 -59.06
C ARG A 71 -30.03 14.37 -57.78
N ALA A 72 -29.48 15.51 -57.33
CA ALA A 72 -28.96 15.62 -55.97
C ALA A 72 -30.13 15.54 -54.97
N ASN A 73 -30.19 14.46 -54.18
CA ASN A 73 -31.16 14.30 -53.10
C ASN A 73 -30.89 15.37 -52.02
N PRO A 74 -31.85 16.23 -51.62
CA PRO A 74 -31.60 17.27 -50.62
C PRO A 74 -31.16 16.72 -49.25
N ALA A 75 -31.51 15.47 -48.92
CA ALA A 75 -30.99 14.81 -47.71
C ALA A 75 -29.46 14.54 -47.74
N LEU A 76 -28.82 14.63 -48.91
CA LEU A 76 -27.36 14.51 -49.04
C LEU A 76 -26.63 15.87 -48.97
N SER A 77 -27.33 17.01 -49.04
CA SER A 77 -26.68 18.33 -48.94
C SER A 77 -26.34 18.76 -47.51
N GLU A 78 -26.93 18.14 -46.48
CA GLU A 78 -26.60 18.40 -45.07
C GLU A 78 -25.48 17.50 -44.53
N VAL A 79 -24.98 16.53 -45.31
CA VAL A 79 -23.86 15.67 -44.89
C VAL A 79 -22.52 16.34 -45.17
N ARG A 80 -22.20 17.37 -44.38
CA ARG A 80 -20.82 17.87 -44.26
C ARG A 80 -20.40 18.13 -42.82
N LYS A 81 -20.29 17.01 -42.12
CA LYS A 81 -19.04 16.58 -41.47
C LYS A 81 -18.29 17.70 -40.74
N ASP A 82 -18.63 17.85 -39.46
CA ASP A 82 -17.70 18.34 -38.45
C ASP A 82 -16.62 17.26 -38.16
N GLU A 83 -15.84 16.92 -39.21
CA GLU A 83 -14.64 16.12 -39.06
C GLU A 83 -13.59 17.01 -38.38
N THR A 84 -13.43 16.86 -37.07
CA THR A 84 -12.30 17.39 -36.30
C THR A 84 -11.01 16.73 -36.77
N ARG A 85 -10.51 17.15 -37.93
CA ARG A 85 -9.29 16.63 -38.56
C ARG A 85 -8.10 16.97 -37.69
N MET A 86 -7.61 15.97 -36.95
CA MET A 86 -6.40 16.09 -36.15
C MET A 86 -5.23 16.55 -37.03
N SER A 87 -4.47 17.53 -36.54
CA SER A 87 -3.27 18.02 -37.22
C SER A 87 -2.31 16.85 -37.51
N PRO A 88 -1.62 16.83 -38.68
CA PRO A 88 -0.63 15.80 -38.98
C PRO A 88 0.41 15.60 -37.88
N ARG A 89 0.81 16.68 -37.19
CA ARG A 89 1.73 16.60 -36.04
C ARG A 89 1.14 15.81 -34.86
N VAL A 90 -0.15 15.97 -34.59
CA VAL A 90 -0.87 15.23 -33.54
C VAL A 90 -0.99 13.76 -33.93
N MET A 91 -1.31 13.46 -35.21
CA MET A 91 -1.30 12.08 -35.71
C MET A 91 0.08 11.43 -35.61
N THR A 92 1.16 12.12 -35.95
CA THR A 92 2.53 11.60 -35.81
C THR A 92 2.89 11.33 -34.35
N VAL A 93 2.60 12.27 -33.43
CA VAL A 93 2.86 12.08 -32.00
C VAL A 93 2.08 10.88 -31.46
N LEU A 94 0.77 10.80 -31.73
CA LEU A 94 -0.06 9.66 -31.32
C LEU A 94 0.45 8.35 -31.91
N GLY A 95 0.80 8.31 -33.19
CA GLY A 95 1.34 7.12 -33.86
C GLY A 95 2.66 6.65 -33.24
N VAL A 96 3.60 7.56 -32.98
CA VAL A 96 4.88 7.26 -32.33
C VAL A 96 4.67 6.84 -30.87
N SER A 97 3.77 7.48 -30.13
CA SER A 97 3.44 7.09 -28.75
C SER A 97 2.79 5.71 -28.67
N VAL A 98 1.85 5.39 -29.58
CA VAL A 98 1.23 4.06 -29.66
C VAL A 98 2.27 3.02 -30.04
N LEU A 99 3.10 3.26 -31.07
CA LEU A 99 4.19 2.36 -31.46
C LEU A 99 5.16 2.11 -30.29
N GLY A 100 5.61 3.16 -29.62
CA GLY A 100 6.54 3.07 -28.48
C GLY A 100 5.94 2.31 -27.30
N LEU A 101 4.67 2.59 -26.96
CA LEU A 101 3.96 1.87 -25.91
C LEU A 101 3.76 0.39 -26.27
N SER A 102 3.36 0.08 -27.50
CA SER A 102 3.20 -1.29 -27.98
C SER A 102 4.52 -2.06 -27.99
N ALA A 103 5.61 -1.44 -28.46
CA ALA A 103 6.94 -2.03 -28.44
C ALA A 103 7.43 -2.29 -26.99
N TYR A 104 7.17 -1.34 -26.07
CA TYR A 104 7.51 -1.50 -24.66
C TYR A 104 6.70 -2.60 -23.97
N ILE A 105 5.38 -2.66 -24.21
CA ILE A 105 4.53 -3.76 -23.71
C ILE A 105 4.99 -5.11 -24.28
N GLY A 106 5.31 -5.17 -25.58
CA GLY A 106 5.85 -6.39 -26.22
C GLY A 106 7.19 -6.82 -25.61
N TYR A 107 8.09 -5.87 -25.35
CA TYR A 107 9.35 -6.12 -24.65
C TYR A 107 9.13 -6.64 -23.23
N LEU A 108 8.27 -5.99 -22.44
CA LEU A 108 7.92 -6.43 -21.08
C LEU A 108 7.32 -7.84 -21.08
N TYR A 109 6.42 -8.13 -22.03
CA TYR A 109 5.82 -9.46 -22.18
C TYR A 109 6.86 -10.52 -22.55
N ALA A 110 7.76 -10.24 -23.50
CA ALA A 110 8.84 -11.15 -23.86
C ALA A 110 9.83 -11.38 -22.71
N SER A 111 10.16 -10.33 -21.95
CA SER A 111 11.00 -10.41 -20.76
C SER A 111 10.32 -11.24 -19.65
N TYR A 112 9.02 -11.03 -19.42
CA TYR A 112 8.22 -11.82 -18.49
C TYR A 112 8.17 -13.29 -18.89
N GLN A 113 7.89 -13.61 -20.15
CA GLN A 113 7.85 -15.00 -20.63
C GLN A 113 9.20 -15.70 -20.48
N ARG A 114 10.32 -15.01 -20.73
CA ARG A 114 11.66 -15.52 -20.45
C ARG A 114 11.85 -15.84 -18.96
N GLU A 115 11.48 -14.92 -18.06
CA GLU A 115 11.64 -15.12 -16.62
C GLU A 115 10.73 -16.22 -16.07
N VAL A 116 9.51 -16.34 -16.58
CA VAL A 116 8.61 -17.47 -16.26
C VAL A 116 9.22 -18.80 -16.74
N THR A 117 9.77 -18.84 -17.95
CA THR A 117 10.42 -20.05 -18.50
C THR A 117 11.62 -20.46 -17.65
N HIS A 118 12.45 -19.49 -17.25
CA HIS A 118 13.56 -19.69 -16.32
C HIS A 118 13.07 -20.19 -14.96
N SER A 119 12.14 -19.48 -14.31
CA SER A 119 11.58 -19.83 -13.01
C SER A 119 10.97 -21.23 -12.98
N GLN A 120 10.16 -21.60 -13.98
CA GLN A 120 9.53 -22.92 -14.04
C GLN A 120 10.51 -24.06 -14.37
N SER A 121 11.74 -23.75 -14.79
CA SER A 121 12.80 -24.75 -14.98
C SER A 121 13.58 -25.08 -13.69
N LEU A 122 13.41 -24.29 -12.62
CA LEU A 122 14.14 -24.46 -11.36
C LEU A 122 13.52 -25.55 -10.47
N SER A 123 14.31 -26.57 -10.15
CA SER A 123 13.95 -27.60 -9.16
C SER A 123 14.35 -27.18 -7.75
N ILE A 124 13.53 -26.34 -7.11
CA ILE A 124 13.80 -25.79 -5.77
C ILE A 124 13.20 -26.68 -4.67
N THR A 125 13.95 -26.88 -3.58
CA THR A 125 13.47 -27.54 -2.36
C THR A 125 12.32 -26.76 -1.72
N HIS A 126 11.37 -27.43 -1.07
CA HIS A 126 10.27 -26.71 -0.40
C HIS A 126 10.76 -25.85 0.78
N ASP A 127 11.70 -26.37 1.57
CA ASP A 127 12.47 -25.56 2.51
C ASP A 127 13.52 -24.74 1.76
N VAL A 128 13.51 -23.45 2.03
CA VAL A 128 14.42 -22.43 1.46
C VAL A 128 14.95 -21.48 2.55
N SER A 129 14.87 -21.89 3.81
CA SER A 129 15.29 -21.06 4.95
C SER A 129 16.80 -20.84 5.05
N ASP A 130 17.62 -21.75 4.50
CA ASP A 130 19.09 -21.67 4.45
C ASP A 130 19.62 -20.42 3.70
N ARG A 131 18.79 -19.84 2.82
CA ARG A 131 19.13 -18.61 2.09
C ARG A 131 19.36 -17.45 3.07
N TYR A 132 18.63 -17.39 4.19
CA TYR A 132 18.73 -16.29 5.16
C TYR A 132 20.09 -16.23 5.86
N ASN A 133 20.72 -17.36 6.18
CA ASN A 133 22.10 -17.36 6.73
C ASN A 133 23.08 -16.67 5.77
N ARG A 134 22.90 -16.91 4.46
CA ARG A 134 23.76 -16.38 3.40
C ARG A 134 23.49 -14.91 3.08
N THR A 135 22.23 -14.45 3.21
CA THR A 135 21.83 -13.07 2.90
C THR A 135 21.71 -12.14 4.10
N ALA A 136 21.86 -12.64 5.34
CA ALA A 136 21.68 -11.87 6.58
C ALA A 136 22.42 -10.52 6.59
N GLY A 137 23.64 -10.46 6.04
CA GLY A 137 24.46 -9.24 5.97
C GLY A 137 23.93 -8.16 5.01
N SER A 138 23.19 -8.52 3.95
CA SER A 138 22.58 -7.57 2.99
C SER A 138 21.08 -7.38 3.19
N PHE A 139 20.42 -8.31 3.90
CA PHE A 139 18.97 -8.42 4.02
C PHE A 139 18.25 -7.09 4.28
N ASP A 140 18.73 -6.29 5.23
CA ASP A 140 18.11 -5.02 5.56
C ASP A 140 18.08 -4.04 4.38
N ALA A 141 19.15 -3.98 3.58
CA ALA A 141 19.23 -3.13 2.40
C ALA A 141 18.40 -3.69 1.24
N ASP A 142 18.38 -5.01 1.08
CA ASP A 142 17.62 -5.70 0.03
C ASP A 142 16.10 -5.47 0.18
N VAL A 143 15.60 -5.38 1.42
CA VAL A 143 14.17 -5.14 1.68
C VAL A 143 13.80 -3.67 1.95
N GLU A 144 14.76 -2.79 2.27
CA GLU A 144 14.45 -1.44 2.75
C GLU A 144 13.59 -0.62 1.77
N MET A 145 13.92 -0.64 0.47
CA MET A 145 13.22 0.17 -0.53
C MET A 145 11.77 -0.32 -0.72
N SER A 146 11.55 -1.64 -0.78
CA SER A 146 10.22 -2.22 -0.96
C SER A 146 9.36 -2.05 0.30
N GLU A 147 9.94 -2.24 1.50
CA GLU A 147 9.26 -1.95 2.77
C GLU A 147 8.87 -0.46 2.88
N LYS A 148 9.74 0.48 2.48
CA LYS A 148 9.43 1.92 2.46
C LYS A 148 8.28 2.24 1.51
N LEU A 149 8.32 1.74 0.27
CA LEU A 149 7.28 1.97 -0.74
C LEU A 149 5.91 1.40 -0.28
N MET A 150 5.91 0.21 0.32
CA MET A 150 4.74 -0.44 0.90
C MET A 150 4.34 0.10 2.29
N ARG A 151 5.06 1.11 2.80
CA ARG A 151 4.88 1.69 4.15
C ARG A 151 4.86 0.63 5.25
N LEU A 152 5.63 -0.45 5.10
CA LEU A 152 5.55 -1.61 5.96
C LEU A 152 6.00 -1.30 7.40
N GLY A 153 6.99 -0.41 7.59
CA GLY A 153 7.36 0.08 8.93
C GLY A 153 6.19 0.72 9.70
N THR A 154 5.24 1.38 9.03
CA THR A 154 4.01 1.87 9.68
C THR A 154 3.11 0.71 10.13
N LYS A 155 3.01 -0.35 9.33
CA LYS A 155 2.18 -1.54 9.62
C LYS A 155 2.80 -2.40 10.72
N ARG A 156 4.13 -2.62 10.66
CA ARG A 156 4.94 -3.24 11.73
C ARG A 156 4.71 -2.48 13.03
N ARG A 157 4.86 -1.15 13.02
CA ARG A 157 4.61 -0.31 14.21
C ARG A 157 3.19 -0.47 14.77
N GLU A 158 2.16 -0.34 13.93
CA GLU A 158 0.76 -0.45 14.37
C GLU A 158 0.44 -1.83 14.99
N LEU A 159 1.02 -2.89 14.44
CA LEU A 159 0.84 -4.26 14.95
C LEU A 159 1.65 -4.50 16.23
N VAL A 160 2.96 -4.28 16.20
CA VAL A 160 3.89 -4.57 17.30
C VAL A 160 3.57 -3.72 18.53
N GLN A 161 3.09 -2.48 18.35
CA GLN A 161 2.58 -1.66 19.45
C GLN A 161 1.35 -2.23 20.15
N ARG A 162 0.77 -3.36 19.71
CA ARG A 162 -0.25 -4.12 20.45
C ARG A 162 0.32 -5.15 21.41
N ALA A 163 1.56 -5.63 21.24
CA ALA A 163 2.12 -6.71 22.04
C ALA A 163 2.28 -6.34 23.53
N ARG A 164 1.90 -7.25 24.44
CA ARG A 164 1.88 -7.01 25.89
C ARG A 164 2.43 -8.18 26.69
N GLY A 165 2.88 -7.90 27.92
CA GLY A 165 3.25 -8.94 28.87
C GLY A 165 4.54 -9.66 28.48
N ASP A 166 4.59 -10.98 28.63
CA ASP A 166 5.72 -11.78 28.15
C ASP A 166 5.46 -12.17 26.70
N VAL A 167 6.31 -11.69 25.79
CA VAL A 167 6.11 -11.81 24.35
C VAL A 167 7.13 -12.76 23.73
N LEU A 168 6.69 -13.56 22.76
CA LEU A 168 7.54 -14.28 21.84
C LEU A 168 7.45 -13.62 20.46
N GLU A 169 8.58 -13.26 19.85
CA GLU A 169 8.65 -12.96 18.42
C GLU A 169 9.41 -14.10 17.72
N VAL A 170 8.77 -14.74 16.75
CA VAL A 170 9.40 -15.74 15.87
C VAL A 170 9.63 -15.17 14.48
N SER A 171 10.67 -15.68 13.80
CA SER A 171 11.20 -15.11 12.57
C SER A 171 11.61 -13.64 12.73
N CYS A 172 12.30 -13.31 13.84
CA CYS A 172 12.67 -11.93 14.16
C CYS A 172 13.69 -11.33 13.18
N GLY A 173 14.37 -12.16 12.36
CA GLY A 173 15.38 -11.75 11.41
C GLY A 173 16.47 -10.89 12.05
N THR A 174 16.86 -9.83 11.34
CA THR A 174 17.82 -8.79 11.79
C THR A 174 17.26 -7.85 12.88
N GLY A 175 16.10 -8.15 13.49
CA GLY A 175 15.48 -7.36 14.55
C GLY A 175 14.61 -6.19 14.07
N ARG A 176 14.05 -6.23 12.86
CA ARG A 176 13.36 -5.08 12.22
C ARG A 176 12.11 -4.56 12.96
N ASN A 177 11.54 -5.34 13.87
CA ASN A 177 10.39 -4.92 14.69
C ASN A 177 10.78 -4.29 16.03
N ILE A 178 12.03 -4.44 16.48
CA ILE A 178 12.43 -4.22 17.88
C ILE A 178 12.22 -2.77 18.33
N GLU A 179 12.42 -1.80 17.43
CA GLU A 179 12.17 -0.38 17.68
C GLU A 179 10.68 0.00 17.89
N TYR A 180 9.74 -0.93 17.66
CA TYR A 180 8.30 -0.68 17.84
C TYR A 180 7.71 -1.24 19.14
N TYR A 181 8.49 -2.01 19.91
CA TYR A 181 8.05 -2.57 21.19
C TYR A 181 8.00 -1.50 22.29
N ASP A 182 6.88 -1.46 23.02
CA ASP A 182 6.70 -0.59 24.21
C ASP A 182 7.29 -1.30 25.44
N PHE A 183 8.60 -1.20 25.63
CA PHE A 183 9.29 -1.74 26.81
C PHE A 183 9.05 -0.85 28.04
N GLY A 184 8.63 -1.45 29.16
CA GLY A 184 8.66 -0.77 30.47
C GLY A 184 7.45 0.10 30.82
N ALA A 185 6.32 -0.01 30.13
CA ALA A 185 5.06 0.63 30.53
C ALA A 185 4.36 -0.02 31.76
N LEU A 186 5.14 -0.72 32.60
CA LEU A 186 4.82 -1.18 33.97
C LEU A 186 4.31 -0.08 34.93
N ARG A 187 4.41 1.21 34.56
CA ARG A 187 4.23 2.35 35.49
C ARG A 187 2.82 2.92 35.64
N ARG A 188 1.83 2.50 34.86
CA ARG A 188 0.42 2.88 35.07
C ARG A 188 -0.50 1.73 34.68
N GLY A 189 -0.77 0.85 35.64
CA GLY A 189 -1.85 -0.09 35.51
C GLY A 189 -3.18 0.64 35.47
N ILE A 190 -3.93 0.42 34.39
CA ILE A 190 -5.38 0.60 34.42
C ILE A 190 -5.91 -0.60 35.19
N VAL A 191 -6.72 -0.36 36.22
CA VAL A 191 -7.51 -1.43 36.83
C VAL A 191 -8.54 -1.83 35.78
N ASP A 192 -8.48 -3.06 35.30
CA ASP A 192 -9.57 -3.64 34.54
C ASP A 192 -10.76 -3.78 35.51
N GLU A 193 -11.71 -2.85 35.46
CA GLU A 193 -12.85 -2.81 36.38
C GLU A 193 -13.75 -4.06 36.28
N SER A 194 -13.62 -4.85 35.21
CA SER A 194 -14.31 -6.14 35.07
C SER A 194 -13.60 -7.31 35.77
N THR A 195 -12.31 -7.16 36.15
CA THR A 195 -11.51 -8.24 36.77
C THR A 195 -10.71 -7.83 38.01
N GLY A 196 -10.68 -6.55 38.37
CA GLY A 196 -9.93 -6.01 39.50
C GLY A 196 -8.40 -6.05 39.36
N ARG A 197 -7.87 -6.38 38.17
CA ARG A 197 -6.44 -6.57 37.94
C ARG A 197 -5.76 -5.34 37.34
N ILE A 198 -4.53 -5.08 37.79
CA ILE A 198 -3.60 -4.08 37.25
C ILE A 198 -3.16 -4.54 35.86
N GLY A 199 -3.69 -3.94 34.80
CA GLY A 199 -3.31 -4.25 33.43
C GLY A 199 -1.88 -3.80 33.12
N VAL A 200 -1.02 -4.72 32.66
CA VAL A 200 0.33 -4.39 32.19
C VAL A 200 0.23 -3.72 30.82
N ARG A 201 0.65 -2.46 30.75
CA ARG A 201 0.88 -1.78 29.48
C ARG A 201 2.29 -2.10 28.99
N GLY A 202 2.43 -2.26 27.68
CA GLY A 202 3.69 -2.65 27.06
C GLY A 202 4.15 -4.07 27.38
N CYS A 203 5.37 -4.37 26.99
CA CYS A 203 6.01 -5.67 27.19
C CYS A 203 6.75 -5.69 28.53
N ARG A 204 6.51 -6.74 29.31
CA ARG A 204 7.28 -7.09 30.51
C ARG A 204 8.60 -7.74 30.11
N SER A 205 8.58 -8.60 29.10
CA SER A 205 9.77 -9.23 28.51
C SER A 205 9.52 -9.64 27.06
N VAL A 206 10.58 -9.81 26.27
CA VAL A 206 10.46 -10.30 24.88
C VAL A 206 11.54 -11.34 24.57
N THR A 207 11.13 -12.53 24.12
CA THR A 207 12.01 -13.56 23.55
C THR A 207 11.96 -13.42 22.03
N PHE A 208 13.08 -13.07 21.41
CA PHE A 208 13.25 -13.02 19.96
C PHE A 208 13.88 -14.33 19.47
N VAL A 209 13.30 -14.91 18.44
CA VAL A 209 13.72 -16.20 17.89
C VAL A 209 13.79 -16.14 16.36
N ASP A 210 14.87 -16.66 15.80
CA ASP A 210 14.97 -16.98 14.38
C ASP A 210 15.72 -18.31 14.20
N LEU A 211 15.49 -18.97 13.07
CA LEU A 211 16.21 -20.19 12.69
C LEU A 211 17.66 -19.86 12.27
N SER A 212 17.89 -18.67 11.71
CA SER A 212 19.19 -18.25 11.16
C SER A 212 20.13 -17.71 12.25
N PRO A 213 21.28 -18.36 12.55
CA PRO A 213 22.24 -17.87 13.53
C PRO A 213 22.75 -16.46 13.23
N GLU A 214 23.00 -16.17 11.95
CA GLU A 214 23.53 -14.89 11.46
C GLU A 214 22.50 -13.76 11.63
N MET A 215 21.22 -14.02 11.34
CA MET A 215 20.14 -13.06 11.58
C MET A 215 20.03 -12.70 13.08
N VAL A 216 19.98 -13.72 13.94
CA VAL A 216 19.89 -13.53 15.40
C VAL A 216 21.11 -12.78 15.92
N GLU A 217 22.31 -13.05 15.41
CA GLU A 217 23.53 -12.33 15.81
C GLU A 217 23.51 -10.86 15.38
N ILE A 218 22.98 -10.54 14.19
CA ILE A 218 22.77 -9.14 13.76
C ILE A 218 21.75 -8.45 14.67
N ALA A 219 20.62 -9.11 14.98
CA ALA A 219 19.62 -8.56 15.90
C ALA A 219 20.20 -8.33 17.30
N ARG A 220 20.91 -9.32 17.85
CA ARG A 220 21.60 -9.23 19.15
C ARG A 220 22.58 -8.07 19.19
N ARG A 221 23.44 -7.90 18.17
CA ARG A 221 24.41 -6.78 18.13
C ARG A 221 23.76 -5.40 18.12
N LYS A 222 22.61 -5.24 17.47
CA LYS A 222 21.86 -3.98 17.44
C LYS A 222 21.19 -3.64 18.78
N TYR A 223 20.86 -4.66 19.58
CA TYR A 223 19.90 -4.53 20.68
C TYR A 223 20.32 -5.22 22.00
N ALA A 224 21.60 -5.59 22.16
CA ALA A 224 22.13 -6.28 23.35
C ALA A 224 21.92 -5.53 24.67
N GLU A 225 21.89 -4.20 24.62
CA GLU A 225 21.68 -3.33 25.79
C GLU A 225 20.19 -3.20 26.21
N LEU A 226 19.26 -3.76 25.43
CA LEU A 226 17.85 -3.79 25.83
C LEU A 226 17.63 -4.87 26.89
N VAL A 227 16.88 -4.53 27.94
CA VAL A 227 16.45 -5.48 28.97
C VAL A 227 14.98 -5.27 29.33
N PRO A 228 14.22 -6.34 29.64
CA PRO A 228 14.62 -7.75 29.63
C PRO A 228 14.24 -8.43 28.30
N VAL A 229 15.23 -8.64 27.43
CA VAL A 229 15.05 -9.38 26.17
C VAL A 229 16.03 -10.55 26.06
N GLU A 230 15.69 -11.53 25.23
CA GLU A 230 16.52 -12.71 24.93
C GLU A 230 16.51 -12.98 23.43
N PHE A 231 17.63 -13.45 22.90
CA PHE A 231 17.82 -13.77 21.48
C PHE A 231 18.24 -15.23 21.34
N ARG A 232 17.34 -16.10 20.85
CA ARG A 232 17.59 -17.53 20.63
C ARG A 232 17.71 -17.87 19.15
N VAL A 233 18.58 -18.83 18.85
CA VAL A 233 18.64 -19.51 17.55
C VAL A 233 17.83 -20.80 17.71
N GLU A 234 16.58 -20.80 17.25
CA GLU A 234 15.62 -21.89 17.50
C GLU A 234 14.58 -21.93 16.36
N ASP A 235 14.14 -23.12 15.99
CA ASP A 235 13.14 -23.33 14.93
C ASP A 235 11.75 -22.92 15.45
N ALA A 236 11.05 -22.03 14.74
CA ALA A 236 9.69 -21.57 15.08
C ALA A 236 8.70 -22.73 15.33
N ALA A 237 8.85 -23.85 14.62
CA ALA A 237 8.03 -25.06 14.79
C ALA A 237 8.33 -25.85 16.08
N LYS A 238 9.42 -25.52 16.77
CA LYS A 238 9.94 -26.24 17.96
C LYS A 238 10.12 -25.35 19.18
N VAL A 239 9.82 -24.04 19.08
CA VAL A 239 10.05 -23.06 20.15
C VAL A 239 9.43 -23.52 21.46
N THR A 240 10.23 -23.45 22.52
CA THR A 240 9.82 -23.75 23.88
C THR A 240 9.14 -22.56 24.57
N GLY A 241 8.45 -22.84 25.69
CA GLY A 241 7.73 -21.84 26.48
C GLY A 241 8.63 -20.72 27.06
N PRO A 242 8.04 -19.75 27.78
CA PRO A 242 8.78 -18.61 28.31
C PRO A 242 9.92 -19.05 29.24
N SER A 243 11.12 -18.49 29.03
CA SER A 243 12.27 -18.76 29.89
C SER A 243 12.12 -18.07 31.25
N ALA A 244 12.41 -18.80 32.33
CA ALA A 244 12.41 -18.26 33.68
C ALA A 244 13.45 -17.14 33.86
N THR A 245 14.56 -17.19 33.11
CA THR A 245 15.62 -16.16 33.10
C THR A 245 15.11 -14.80 32.67
N VAL A 246 14.09 -14.77 31.80
CA VAL A 246 13.60 -13.56 31.12
C VAL A 246 12.29 -13.06 31.72
N THR A 247 11.40 -13.97 32.08
CA THR A 247 10.09 -13.66 32.68
C THR A 247 10.14 -13.51 34.21
N GLY A 248 11.24 -13.91 34.86
CA GLY A 248 11.38 -13.89 36.32
C GLY A 248 10.60 -14.98 37.05
N GLY A 249 10.11 -16.01 36.35
CA GLY A 249 9.37 -17.11 36.96
C GLY A 249 8.99 -18.24 35.99
N GLY A 250 8.42 -19.34 36.49
CA GLY A 250 8.04 -20.50 35.69
C GLY A 250 6.74 -20.32 34.90
N LYS A 251 6.64 -19.32 34.02
CA LYS A 251 5.48 -19.13 33.15
C LYS A 251 5.37 -20.24 32.11
N LYS A 252 4.15 -20.77 31.92
CA LYS A 252 3.86 -21.81 30.91
C LYS A 252 3.54 -21.25 29.52
N TYR A 253 2.97 -20.04 29.46
CA TYR A 253 2.44 -19.44 28.24
C TYR A 253 2.93 -17.99 28.08
N TYR A 254 3.09 -17.55 26.83
CA TYR A 254 3.28 -16.15 26.46
C TYR A 254 1.94 -15.40 26.47
N ASP A 255 1.97 -14.11 26.82
CA ASP A 255 0.80 -13.23 26.78
C ASP A 255 0.57 -12.70 25.33
N THR A 256 1.61 -12.68 24.49
CA THR A 256 1.49 -12.39 23.05
C THR A 256 2.53 -13.19 22.26
N VAL A 257 2.18 -13.66 21.06
CA VAL A 257 3.12 -14.08 20.02
C VAL A 257 3.07 -13.08 18.86
N VAL A 258 4.23 -12.74 18.31
CA VAL A 258 4.39 -11.90 17.12
C VAL A 258 5.12 -12.70 16.05
N GLN A 259 4.66 -12.60 14.80
CA GLN A 259 5.34 -13.18 13.65
C GLN A 259 5.10 -12.27 12.44
N THR A 260 6.17 -11.89 11.74
CA THR A 260 6.05 -10.97 10.60
C THR A 260 6.94 -11.38 9.45
N MET A 261 6.36 -11.51 8.25
CA MET A 261 7.05 -11.92 7.02
C MET A 261 7.86 -13.22 7.20
N GLY A 262 7.34 -14.14 8.01
CA GLY A 262 8.00 -15.40 8.38
C GLY A 262 7.28 -16.64 7.84
N LEU A 263 5.93 -16.65 7.81
CA LEU A 263 5.16 -17.82 7.35
C LEU A 263 5.50 -18.26 5.91
N CYS A 264 5.99 -17.34 5.09
CA CYS A 264 6.37 -17.58 3.70
C CYS A 264 7.57 -18.52 3.54
N SER A 265 8.48 -18.62 4.51
CA SER A 265 9.68 -19.47 4.44
C SER A 265 9.57 -20.80 5.22
N LEU A 266 8.57 -20.96 6.10
CA LEU A 266 8.42 -22.15 6.94
C LEU A 266 8.07 -23.43 6.14
N PRO A 267 8.68 -24.59 6.45
CA PRO A 267 8.32 -25.87 5.81
C PRO A 267 6.85 -26.29 6.05
N ASP A 268 6.36 -26.15 7.28
CA ASP A 268 4.95 -26.37 7.65
C ASP A 268 4.41 -25.12 8.39
N PRO A 269 3.84 -24.14 7.66
CA PRO A 269 3.32 -22.93 8.29
C PRO A 269 2.02 -23.19 9.07
N VAL A 270 1.27 -24.25 8.76
CA VAL A 270 0.02 -24.59 9.46
C VAL A 270 0.33 -25.25 10.80
N GLY A 271 1.20 -26.26 10.80
CA GLY A 271 1.70 -26.91 12.01
C GLY A 271 2.45 -25.93 12.92
N THR A 272 3.30 -25.06 12.36
CA THR A 272 3.96 -24.01 13.16
C THR A 272 2.94 -23.05 13.77
N LEU A 273 1.95 -22.56 13.02
CA LEU A 273 0.96 -21.65 13.57
C LEU A 273 0.07 -22.30 14.65
N ARG A 274 -0.23 -23.60 14.54
CA ARG A 274 -0.85 -24.40 15.62
C ARG A 274 0.06 -24.51 16.85
N HIS A 275 1.34 -24.78 16.66
CA HIS A 275 2.34 -24.87 17.74
C HIS A 275 2.44 -23.54 18.51
N LEU A 276 2.58 -22.41 17.80
CA LEU A 276 2.56 -21.08 18.37
C LEU A 276 1.26 -20.82 19.16
N GLY A 277 0.11 -21.26 18.63
CA GLY A 277 -1.17 -21.26 19.34
C GLY A 277 -1.17 -22.00 20.67
N SER A 278 -0.40 -23.08 20.80
CA SER A 278 -0.26 -23.84 22.05
C SER A 278 0.64 -23.16 23.09
N LEU A 279 1.49 -22.22 22.67
CA LEU A 279 2.38 -21.45 23.54
C LEU A 279 1.73 -20.16 24.09
N VAL A 280 0.55 -19.79 23.60
CA VAL A 280 -0.18 -18.56 23.96
C VAL A 280 -1.18 -18.83 25.08
N ASP A 281 -1.39 -17.86 25.97
CA ASP A 281 -2.38 -17.98 27.05
C ASP A 281 -3.78 -18.25 26.47
N PRO A 282 -4.44 -19.37 26.84
CA PRO A 282 -5.68 -19.82 26.19
C PRO A 282 -6.92 -19.01 26.57
N GLN A 283 -6.82 -18.09 27.53
CA GLN A 283 -7.96 -17.25 27.94
C GLN A 283 -7.89 -15.84 27.33
N ARG A 284 -6.68 -15.28 27.24
CA ARG A 284 -6.46 -13.84 26.96
C ARG A 284 -5.28 -13.53 26.02
N GLY A 285 -4.46 -14.51 25.70
CA GLY A 285 -3.28 -14.30 24.85
C GLY A 285 -3.66 -14.12 23.38
N GLU A 286 -2.82 -13.40 22.63
CA GLU A 286 -3.04 -13.08 21.22
C GLU A 286 -1.83 -13.45 20.35
N ILE A 287 -2.10 -13.78 19.08
CA ILE A 287 -1.07 -13.91 18.02
C ILE A 287 -1.25 -12.77 17.04
N LEU A 288 -0.17 -12.04 16.79
CA LEU A 288 -0.10 -10.88 15.93
C LEU A 288 0.69 -11.23 14.66
N LEU A 289 0.00 -11.33 13.51
CA LEU A 289 0.62 -11.65 12.22
C LEU A 289 0.67 -10.43 11.29
N LEU A 290 1.80 -10.22 10.61
CA LEU A 290 1.92 -9.32 9.46
C LEU A 290 2.69 -10.03 8.34
N GLU A 291 1.98 -10.53 7.33
CA GLU A 291 2.51 -11.50 6.37
C GLU A 291 2.28 -11.07 4.93
N HIS A 292 3.00 -11.71 3.99
CA HIS A 292 2.74 -11.57 2.56
C HIS A 292 2.27 -12.89 1.95
N GLY A 293 1.44 -12.81 0.91
CA GLY A 293 0.87 -13.98 0.24
C GLY A 293 0.01 -13.61 -0.96
N ARG A 294 -0.92 -14.50 -1.31
CA ARG A 294 -1.85 -14.34 -2.45
C ARG A 294 -2.61 -13.01 -2.41
N SER A 295 -2.88 -12.48 -3.59
CA SER A 295 -3.73 -11.32 -3.89
C SER A 295 -5.22 -11.69 -3.96
N HIS A 296 -6.10 -10.67 -3.93
CA HIS A 296 -7.49 -10.82 -4.36
C HIS A 296 -7.64 -11.09 -5.86
N TYR A 297 -6.66 -10.71 -6.68
CA TYR A 297 -6.78 -10.70 -8.13
C TYR A 297 -6.13 -11.93 -8.77
N ALA A 298 -6.91 -12.73 -9.50
CA ALA A 298 -6.44 -13.92 -10.19
C ALA A 298 -5.29 -13.63 -11.19
N TRP A 299 -5.26 -12.45 -11.83
CA TRP A 299 -4.18 -12.08 -12.74
C TRP A 299 -2.85 -11.86 -12.00
N LEU A 300 -2.88 -11.27 -10.80
CA LEU A 300 -1.69 -11.06 -9.98
C LEU A 300 -1.22 -12.38 -9.37
N ASN A 301 -2.16 -13.23 -8.93
CA ASN A 301 -1.83 -14.58 -8.47
C ASN A 301 -1.12 -15.41 -9.54
N ARG A 302 -1.54 -15.34 -10.82
CA ARG A 302 -0.79 -15.98 -11.92
C ARG A 302 0.65 -15.47 -12.05
N VAL A 303 0.91 -14.17 -11.86
CA VAL A 303 2.28 -13.62 -11.87
C VAL A 303 3.09 -14.13 -10.68
N LEU A 304 2.49 -14.16 -9.49
CA LEU A 304 3.13 -14.70 -8.28
C LEU A 304 3.46 -16.19 -8.44
N ASP A 305 2.51 -17.01 -8.90
CA ASP A 305 2.66 -18.46 -9.09
C ASP A 305 3.71 -18.79 -10.16
N ASN A 306 3.67 -18.10 -11.32
CA ASN A 306 4.60 -18.34 -12.42
C ASN A 306 6.06 -18.02 -12.07
N LEU A 307 6.30 -17.10 -11.12
CA LEU A 307 7.62 -16.62 -10.72
C LEU A 307 8.04 -17.09 -9.31
N ALA A 308 7.21 -17.90 -8.64
CA ALA A 308 7.46 -18.32 -7.26
C ALA A 308 8.77 -19.12 -7.07
N PRO A 309 9.15 -20.09 -7.93
CA PRO A 309 10.43 -20.79 -7.78
C PRO A 309 11.66 -19.87 -7.85
N ALA A 310 11.72 -18.94 -8.82
CA ALA A 310 12.83 -17.99 -8.92
C ALA A 310 12.85 -17.00 -7.74
N HIS A 311 11.69 -16.62 -7.22
CA HIS A 311 11.60 -15.81 -6.00
C HIS A 311 12.12 -16.59 -4.78
N ALA A 312 11.71 -17.85 -4.62
CA ALA A 312 12.12 -18.70 -3.51
C ALA A 312 13.63 -19.00 -3.53
N ASP A 313 14.21 -19.22 -4.71
CA ASP A 313 15.65 -19.45 -4.84
C ASP A 313 16.47 -18.20 -4.48
N ARG A 314 16.07 -17.02 -4.98
CA ARG A 314 16.77 -15.75 -4.75
C ARG A 314 16.57 -15.20 -3.33
N HIS A 315 15.36 -15.29 -2.77
CA HIS A 315 14.97 -14.56 -1.56
C HIS A 315 14.67 -15.45 -0.34
N GLY A 316 14.65 -16.78 -0.49
CA GLY A 316 14.44 -17.70 0.63
C GLY A 316 13.00 -17.82 1.12
N CYS A 317 12.00 -17.46 0.31
CA CYS A 317 10.59 -17.61 0.70
C CYS A 317 9.62 -17.83 -0.47
N TRP A 318 8.46 -18.40 -0.15
CA TRP A 318 7.37 -18.63 -1.11
C TRP A 318 6.32 -17.51 -1.00
N TRP A 319 6.43 -16.51 -1.87
CA TRP A 319 5.58 -15.31 -1.83
C TRP A 319 4.11 -15.51 -2.22
N ASN A 320 3.77 -16.67 -2.78
CA ASN A 320 2.46 -17.00 -3.31
C ASN A 320 1.62 -17.90 -2.37
N ARG A 321 2.06 -18.10 -1.12
CA ARG A 321 1.31 -18.84 -0.09
C ARG A 321 -0.05 -18.20 0.20
N ASP A 322 -1.05 -19.04 0.40
CA ASP A 322 -2.36 -18.58 0.87
C ASP A 322 -2.37 -18.44 2.40
N ILE A 323 -2.03 -17.24 2.87
CA ILE A 323 -2.03 -16.93 4.31
C ILE A 323 -3.45 -17.05 4.90
N GLY A 324 -4.49 -16.77 4.11
CA GLY A 324 -5.88 -16.91 4.57
C GLY A 324 -6.22 -18.38 4.85
N GLU A 325 -5.81 -19.27 3.94
CA GLU A 325 -5.99 -20.71 4.12
C GLU A 325 -5.14 -21.27 5.26
N ILE A 326 -3.88 -20.84 5.38
CA ILE A 326 -2.98 -21.23 6.49
C ILE A 326 -3.58 -20.84 7.85
N VAL A 327 -4.12 -19.62 7.97
CA VAL A 327 -4.80 -19.18 9.19
C VAL A 327 -6.07 -20.01 9.42
N ARG A 328 -6.90 -20.26 8.39
CA ARG A 328 -8.11 -21.08 8.50
C ARG A 328 -7.79 -22.49 9.00
N GLU A 329 -6.76 -23.13 8.44
CA GLU A 329 -6.38 -24.50 8.79
C GLU A 329 -5.68 -24.61 10.14
N SER A 330 -5.06 -23.53 10.63
CA SER A 330 -4.50 -23.51 11.98
C SER A 330 -5.56 -23.74 13.07
N GLY A 331 -6.83 -23.46 12.78
CA GLY A 331 -7.93 -23.58 13.74
C GLY A 331 -7.95 -22.49 14.82
N LEU A 332 -7.14 -21.44 14.68
CA LEU A 332 -7.15 -20.28 15.57
C LEU A 332 -8.37 -19.38 15.33
N GLU A 333 -8.87 -18.73 16.37
CA GLU A 333 -9.95 -17.75 16.30
C GLU A 333 -9.42 -16.46 15.64
N VAL A 334 -10.05 -16.01 14.54
CA VAL A 334 -9.71 -14.73 13.89
C VAL A 334 -10.46 -13.59 14.58
N VAL A 335 -9.73 -12.73 15.29
CA VAL A 335 -10.27 -11.55 15.99
C VAL A 335 -10.27 -10.31 15.09
N GLU A 336 -9.20 -10.12 14.32
CA GLU A 336 -9.07 -9.02 13.35
C GLU A 336 -8.37 -9.54 12.08
N ALA A 337 -8.86 -9.14 10.91
CA ALA A 337 -8.25 -9.42 9.62
C ALA A 337 -8.25 -8.17 8.75
N GLN A 338 -7.09 -7.78 8.21
CA GLN A 338 -6.92 -6.63 7.33
C GLN A 338 -5.97 -6.96 6.18
N ARG A 339 -6.17 -6.34 5.02
CA ARG A 339 -5.30 -6.52 3.84
C ARG A 339 -4.98 -5.20 3.14
N TRP A 340 -3.80 -5.15 2.51
CA TRP A 340 -3.35 -4.02 1.67
C TRP A 340 -2.63 -4.52 0.43
N HIS A 341 -2.15 -3.58 -0.40
CA HIS A 341 -1.29 -3.85 -1.57
C HIS A 341 -1.92 -4.88 -2.54
N PHE A 342 -3.12 -4.56 -3.04
CA PHE A 342 -3.93 -5.47 -3.87
C PHE A 342 -4.27 -6.82 -3.20
N GLY A 343 -4.19 -6.86 -1.87
CA GLY A 343 -4.46 -8.04 -1.05
C GLY A 343 -3.22 -8.86 -0.67
N THR A 344 -2.03 -8.55 -1.18
CA THR A 344 -0.84 -9.40 -0.95
C THR A 344 -0.27 -9.26 0.45
N THR A 345 -0.50 -8.14 1.16
CA THR A 345 -0.10 -8.00 2.57
C THR A 345 -1.30 -8.22 3.49
N TRP A 346 -1.15 -9.13 4.44
CA TRP A 346 -2.15 -9.52 5.42
C TRP A 346 -1.72 -9.05 6.82
N LYS A 347 -2.68 -8.61 7.63
CA LYS A 347 -2.55 -8.48 9.09
C LYS A 347 -3.64 -9.31 9.73
N TYR A 348 -3.26 -10.08 10.75
CA TYR A 348 -4.20 -10.79 11.60
C TYR A 348 -3.94 -10.51 13.08
N VAL A 349 -5.01 -10.47 13.86
CA VAL A 349 -4.98 -10.75 15.30
C VAL A 349 -5.76 -12.04 15.50
N LEU A 350 -5.11 -13.05 16.06
CA LEU A 350 -5.68 -14.37 16.32
C LEU A 350 -5.66 -14.70 17.81
N ARG A 351 -6.49 -15.65 18.23
CA ARG A 351 -6.48 -16.23 19.59
C ARG A 351 -6.53 -17.76 19.55
N PRO A 352 -6.03 -18.45 20.59
CA PRO A 352 -6.31 -19.87 20.76
C PRO A 352 -7.82 -20.13 20.74
N ALA A 353 -8.25 -21.17 20.02
CA ALA A 353 -9.67 -21.51 19.97
C ALA A 353 -10.20 -21.84 21.37
N ARG A 354 -11.30 -21.18 21.76
CA ARG A 354 -12.00 -21.51 23.00
C ARG A 354 -12.53 -22.93 22.90
N LYS A 355 -12.09 -23.81 23.79
CA LYS A 355 -12.82 -25.05 24.07
C LYS A 355 -14.19 -24.65 24.59
N THR A 356 -15.25 -24.98 23.85
CA THR A 356 -16.60 -25.03 24.42
C THR A 356 -16.55 -25.99 25.60
N ALA A 357 -17.01 -25.54 26.76
CA ALA A 357 -17.26 -26.45 27.87
C ALA A 357 -18.47 -27.30 27.51
N GLU A 358 -18.24 -28.60 27.33
CA GLU A 358 -19.29 -29.64 27.29
C GLU A 358 -19.73 -29.98 28.73
#